data_AF-A0A4Y9YKH3-F1
#
_entry.id   AF-A0A4Y9YKH3-F1
#
_cell.length_a   1.000
_cell.length_b   1.000
_cell.length_c   1.000
_cell.angle_alpha   90.00
_cell.angle_beta   90.00
_cell.angle_gamma   90.00
#
_symmetry.space_group_name_H-M   'P 1'
#
loop_
_entity.id
_entity.type
_entity.pdbx_description
1 polymer ?
#
loop_
_entity_poly.entity_id
_entity_poly.type
_entity_poly.pdbx_seq_one_letter_code
_entity_poly.pdbx_strand_id
1 'polypeptide(L)'
;MSSLSNTHLAFNRIPQSSNIPAAASAEMQNNDKLPLSKQGAAILKINQEFASACHRVKRGEITHAEFLRITSDCLDRARVQQEASWLLCEQARKGEISREEFGSKIGYSEEDWRKVRAKVERQMEVQRAEMEAEAHARFH
;
A
#
# COMPACT_ATOMS: atom_id res chain seq x y z
N MET A 1 -16.58 53.02 -50.39
CA MET A 1 -17.38 51.90 -50.95
C MET A 1 -16.75 50.63 -50.37
N SER A 2 -17.30 50.10 -49.27
CA SER A 2 -18.23 48.94 -49.24
C SER A 2 -17.50 47.66 -49.70
N SER A 3 -17.46 46.53 -48.98
CA SER A 3 -18.44 45.94 -48.09
C SER A 3 -17.82 44.81 -47.26
N LEU A 4 -18.41 44.60 -46.07
CA LEU A 4 -18.36 43.40 -45.23
C LEU A 4 -19.08 42.22 -45.91
N SER A 5 -18.61 40.99 -45.61
CA SER A 5 -19.38 39.72 -45.69
C SER A 5 -18.73 38.72 -44.72
N ASN A 6 -19.13 38.65 -43.44
CA ASN A 6 -20.16 37.80 -42.84
C ASN A 6 -20.07 36.27 -43.04
N THR A 7 -19.72 35.59 -41.93
CA THR A 7 -20.38 34.43 -41.30
C THR A 7 -20.94 33.30 -42.17
N HIS A 8 -20.40 32.10 -41.96
CA HIS A 8 -21.18 30.87 -42.03
C HIS A 8 -20.96 30.02 -40.77
N LEU A 9 -21.99 29.99 -39.93
CA LEU A 9 -22.23 28.97 -38.92
C LEU A 9 -22.51 27.65 -39.63
N ALA A 10 -21.93 26.56 -39.12
CA ALA A 10 -22.47 25.22 -39.30
C ALA A 10 -22.35 24.47 -37.97
N PHE A 11 -23.39 24.61 -37.16
CA PHE A 11 -23.71 23.74 -36.04
C PHE A 11 -23.98 22.34 -36.59
N ASN A 12 -23.07 21.39 -36.38
CA ASN A 12 -23.41 19.98 -36.45
C ASN A 12 -23.61 19.47 -35.02
N ARG A 13 -24.88 19.28 -34.69
CA ARG A 13 -25.39 18.61 -33.49
C ARG A 13 -25.90 17.23 -33.93
N ILE A 14 -25.90 16.30 -32.97
CA ILE A 14 -26.65 15.03 -32.86
C ILE A 14 -25.78 13.77 -33.10
N PRO A 15 -25.93 12.65 -32.35
CA PRO A 15 -26.77 12.37 -31.18
C PRO A 15 -26.00 11.91 -29.91
N GLN A 16 -26.66 12.06 -28.76
CA GLN A 16 -26.37 11.28 -27.56
C GLN A 16 -26.74 9.81 -27.76
N SER A 17 -25.89 8.89 -27.30
CA SER A 17 -26.25 7.64 -26.59
C SER A 17 -25.14 6.60 -26.72
N SER A 18 -24.43 6.32 -25.63
CA SER A 18 -24.32 4.97 -25.06
C SER A 18 -23.27 4.94 -23.94
N ASN A 19 -23.70 4.42 -22.80
CA ASN A 19 -22.87 4.04 -21.66
C ASN A 19 -21.78 3.05 -22.09
N ILE A 20 -20.50 3.35 -21.84
CA ILE A 20 -19.47 2.33 -21.64
C ILE A 20 -18.62 2.75 -20.43
N PRO A 21 -18.35 1.85 -19.46
CA PRO A 21 -17.80 2.20 -18.16
C PRO A 21 -16.35 2.67 -18.24
N ALA A 22 -15.93 3.40 -17.22
CA ALA A 22 -14.53 3.67 -16.90
C ALA A 22 -13.73 2.36 -16.85
N ALA A 23 -13.17 1.98 -18.00
CA ALA A 23 -12.15 0.96 -18.07
C ALA A 23 -10.89 1.58 -17.48
N ALA A 24 -10.66 1.20 -16.23
CA ALA A 24 -9.39 1.22 -15.52
C ALA A 24 -8.21 1.57 -16.42
N SER A 25 -7.60 2.73 -16.18
CA SER A 25 -6.23 2.97 -16.63
C SER A 25 -5.41 1.78 -16.13
N ALA A 26 -4.97 0.98 -17.08
CA ALA A 26 -4.21 -0.22 -16.88
C ALA A 26 -3.06 0.05 -15.90
N GLU A 27 -3.19 -0.47 -14.69
CA GLU A 27 -2.03 -0.67 -13.82
C GLU A 27 -1.10 -1.61 -14.57
N MET A 28 -0.03 -1.02 -15.09
CA MET A 28 1.05 -1.70 -15.75
C MET A 28 1.64 -2.71 -14.76
N GLN A 29 1.19 -3.94 -14.91
CA GLN A 29 1.61 -5.12 -14.17
C GLN A 29 3.12 -5.31 -14.31
N ASN A 30 3.83 -4.98 -13.23
CA ASN A 30 5.18 -5.49 -12.98
C ASN A 30 5.01 -6.62 -11.95
N ASN A 31 4.79 -7.84 -12.46
CA ASN A 31 4.16 -8.97 -11.76
C ASN A 31 5.01 -9.71 -10.71
N ASP A 32 6.22 -9.23 -10.37
CA ASP A 32 7.11 -9.96 -9.45
C ASP A 32 7.12 -9.41 -8.01
N LYS A 33 6.46 -8.28 -7.75
CA LYS A 33 6.40 -7.73 -6.40
C LYS A 33 5.23 -8.32 -5.65
N LEU A 34 5.52 -9.05 -4.57
CA LEU A 34 4.50 -9.48 -3.62
C LEU A 34 3.69 -8.26 -3.16
N PRO A 35 2.36 -8.37 -3.02
CA PRO A 35 1.57 -7.30 -2.43
C PRO A 35 2.07 -7.01 -1.01
N LEU A 36 1.81 -5.80 -0.53
CA LEU A 36 2.21 -5.38 0.81
C LEU A 36 1.14 -5.78 1.83
N SER A 37 1.58 -6.13 3.03
CA SER A 37 0.67 -6.21 4.17
C SER A 37 0.11 -4.82 4.50
N LYS A 38 -1.02 -4.75 5.22
CA LYS A 38 -1.62 -3.47 5.66
C LYS A 38 -0.62 -2.62 6.44
N GLN A 39 0.12 -3.25 7.35
CA GLN A 39 1.20 -2.58 8.09
C GLN A 39 2.32 -2.12 7.16
N GLY A 40 2.76 -2.97 6.23
CA GLY A 40 3.80 -2.62 5.26
C GLY A 40 3.41 -1.43 4.38
N ALA A 41 2.15 -1.38 3.95
CA ALA A 41 1.59 -0.26 3.21
C ALA A 41 1.56 1.04 4.03
N ALA A 42 1.18 0.97 5.31
CA ALA A 42 1.18 2.12 6.21
C ALA A 42 2.60 2.69 6.41
N ILE A 43 3.59 1.83 6.67
CA ILE A 43 5.00 2.24 6.80
C ILE A 43 5.55 2.79 5.48
N LEU A 44 5.22 2.17 4.35
CA LEU A 44 5.64 2.66 3.03
C LEU A 44 5.10 4.07 2.78
N LYS A 45 3.84 4.34 3.12
CA LYS A 45 3.24 5.67 2.97
C LYS A 45 3.99 6.73 3.80
N ILE A 46 4.33 6.41 5.05
CA ILE A 46 5.13 7.30 5.91
C ILE A 46 6.50 7.58 5.27
N ASN A 47 7.17 6.54 4.75
CA ASN A 47 8.46 6.70 4.08
C ASN A 47 8.35 7.55 2.81
N GLN A 48 7.28 7.42 2.04
CA GLN A 48 7.02 8.25 0.86
C GLN A 48 6.80 9.73 1.24
N GLU A 49 6.06 10.00 2.31
CA GLU A 49 5.85 11.36 2.82
C GLU A 49 7.18 12.00 3.29
N PHE A 50 8.01 11.24 4.02
CA PHE A 50 9.34 11.68 4.43
C PHE A 50 10.24 11.97 3.22
N ALA A 51 10.26 11.08 2.22
CA ALA A 51 11.04 11.26 1.00
C ALA A 51 10.56 12.48 0.20
N SER A 52 9.25 12.67 0.10
CA SER A 52 8.64 13.84 -0.51
C SER A 52 9.09 15.12 0.19
N ALA A 53 9.03 15.17 1.54
CA ALA A 53 9.50 16.31 2.32
C ALA A 53 10.99 16.61 2.07
N CYS A 54 11.84 15.57 2.02
CA CYS A 54 13.25 15.70 1.68
C CYS A 54 13.48 16.34 0.30
N HIS A 55 12.66 15.97 -0.69
CA HIS A 55 12.77 16.58 -2.03
C HIS A 55 12.28 18.02 -2.05
N ARG A 56 11.17 18.32 -1.36
CA ARG A 56 10.58 19.67 -1.30
C ARG A 56 11.52 20.66 -0.62
N VAL A 57 12.18 20.28 0.47
CA VAL A 57 13.15 21.17 1.15
C VAL A 57 14.39 21.43 0.27
N LYS A 58 14.87 20.42 -0.46
CA LYS A 58 15.98 20.57 -1.41
C LYS A 58 15.65 21.52 -2.57
N ARG A 59 14.38 21.56 -3.00
CA ARG A 59 13.90 22.49 -4.04
C ARG A 59 13.52 23.87 -3.48
N GLY A 60 13.62 24.08 -2.16
CA GLY A 60 13.21 25.34 -1.53
C GLY A 60 11.69 25.56 -1.46
N GLU A 61 10.89 24.52 -1.69
CA GLU A 61 9.42 24.59 -1.65
C GLU A 61 8.85 24.61 -0.23
N ILE A 62 9.64 24.16 0.73
CA ILE A 62 9.33 24.24 2.16
C ILE A 62 10.56 24.74 2.91
N THR A 63 10.31 25.41 4.02
CA THR A 63 11.36 25.83 4.94
C THR A 63 11.97 24.64 5.68
N HIS A 64 13.17 24.84 6.24
CA HIS A 64 13.78 23.83 7.10
C HIS A 64 12.91 23.53 8.34
N ALA A 65 12.25 24.53 8.92
CA ALA A 65 11.36 24.35 10.06
C ALA A 65 10.13 23.49 9.71
N GLU A 66 9.52 23.71 8.54
CA GLU A 66 8.42 22.87 8.05
C GLU A 66 8.87 21.44 7.77
N PHE A 67 10.06 21.27 7.18
CA PHE A 67 10.67 19.96 7.00
C PHE A 67 10.81 19.23 8.33
N LEU A 68 11.42 19.85 9.33
CA LEU A 68 11.59 19.24 10.66
C LEU A 68 10.25 18.81 11.28
N ARG A 69 9.22 19.66 11.18
CA ARG A 69 7.87 19.31 11.65
C ARG A 69 7.30 18.09 10.93
N ILE A 70 7.41 18.03 9.60
CA ILE A 70 6.93 16.87 8.82
C ILE A 70 7.71 15.61 9.21
N THR A 71 9.03 15.71 9.37
CA THR A 71 9.85 14.56 9.76
C THR A 71 9.53 14.05 11.16
N SER A 72 9.28 14.95 12.12
CA SER A 72 8.85 14.58 13.47
C SER A 72 7.52 13.82 13.44
N ASP A 73 6.53 14.35 12.71
CA ASP A 73 5.24 13.69 12.56
C ASP A 73 5.35 12.31 11.88
N CYS A 74 6.23 12.17 10.88
CA CYS A 74 6.51 10.88 10.26
C CYS A 74 7.11 9.89 11.26
N LEU A 75 8.05 10.32 12.10
CA LEU A 75 8.68 9.48 13.12
C LEU A 75 7.65 9.04 14.18
N ASP A 76 6.80 9.95 14.64
CA ASP A 76 5.77 9.66 15.63
C ASP A 76 4.77 8.64 15.08
N ARG A 77 4.29 8.83 13.83
CA ARG A 77 3.40 7.86 13.18
C ARG A 77 4.08 6.50 12.96
N ALA A 78 5.35 6.47 12.59
CA ALA A 78 6.09 5.22 12.42
C ALA A 78 6.20 4.46 13.75
N ARG A 79 6.48 5.17 14.84
CA ARG A 79 6.55 4.61 16.19
C ARG A 79 5.20 4.04 16.63
N VAL A 80 4.11 4.79 16.45
CA VAL A 80 2.75 4.31 16.77
C VAL A 80 2.41 3.05 15.98
N GLN A 81 2.76 2.98 14.69
CA GLN A 81 2.55 1.79 13.87
C GLN A 81 3.37 0.58 14.37
N GLN A 82 4.61 0.82 14.81
CA GLN A 82 5.46 -0.24 15.36
C GLN A 82 4.92 -0.75 16.70
N GLU A 83 4.51 0.14 17.60
CA GLU A 83 3.94 -0.23 18.90
C GLU A 83 2.61 -0.98 18.73
N ALA A 84 1.74 -0.54 17.82
CA ALA A 84 0.49 -1.24 17.50
C ALA A 84 0.73 -2.65 16.94
N SER A 85 1.70 -2.79 16.03
CA SER A 85 2.10 -4.09 15.49
C SER A 85 2.66 -5.02 16.56
N TRP A 86 3.55 -4.50 17.40
CA TRP A 86 4.13 -5.27 18.51
C TRP A 86 3.04 -5.77 19.46
N LEU A 87 2.11 -4.90 19.85
CA LEU A 87 1.01 -5.27 20.73
C LEU A 87 0.14 -6.38 20.12
N LEU A 88 -0.17 -6.29 18.82
CA LEU A 88 -0.94 -7.32 18.13
C LEU A 88 -0.19 -8.65 18.05
N CYS A 89 1.12 -8.64 17.83
CA CYS A 89 1.95 -9.85 17.88
C CYS A 89 1.93 -10.49 19.27
N GLU A 90 2.00 -9.68 20.34
CA GLU A 90 1.92 -10.17 21.71
C GLU A 90 0.55 -10.78 22.03
N GLN A 91 -0.54 -10.11 21.63
CA GLN A 91 -1.90 -10.62 21.79
C GLN A 91 -2.10 -11.94 21.03
N ALA A 92 -1.62 -12.03 19.79
CA ALA A 92 -1.70 -13.26 19.01
C ALA A 92 -0.89 -14.39 19.65
N ARG A 93 0.30 -14.09 20.18
CA ARG A 93 1.16 -15.07 20.88
C ARG A 93 0.50 -15.62 22.15
N LYS A 94 -0.24 -14.79 22.86
CA LYS A 94 -1.00 -15.18 24.06
C LYS A 94 -2.34 -15.87 23.73
N GLY A 95 -2.73 -15.90 22.46
CA GLY A 95 -4.04 -16.41 22.03
C GLY A 95 -5.21 -15.48 22.40
N GLU A 96 -4.95 -14.22 22.71
CA GLU A 96 -5.97 -13.21 23.05
C GLU A 96 -6.77 -12.75 21.82
N ILE A 97 -6.20 -12.93 20.63
CA ILE A 97 -6.86 -12.66 19.35
C ILE A 97 -6.72 -13.85 18.42
N SER A 98 -7.72 -14.06 17.55
CA SER A 98 -7.72 -15.15 16.59
C SER A 98 -6.75 -14.87 15.44
N ARG A 99 -6.38 -15.93 14.70
CA ARG A 99 -5.54 -15.79 13.49
C ARG A 99 -6.21 -14.92 12.44
N GLU A 100 -7.52 -15.05 12.30
CA GLU A 100 -8.35 -14.27 11.37
C GLU A 100 -8.39 -12.80 11.80
N GLU A 101 -8.55 -12.53 13.09
CA GLU A 101 -8.51 -11.16 13.63
C GLU A 101 -7.12 -10.52 13.43
N PHE A 102 -6.05 -11.26 13.71
CA PHE A 102 -4.68 -10.81 13.49
C PHE A 102 -4.41 -10.52 12.02
N GLY A 103 -4.78 -11.45 11.12
CA GLY A 103 -4.67 -11.29 9.67
C GLY A 103 -5.47 -10.10 9.15
N SER A 104 -6.67 -9.88 9.67
CA SER A 104 -7.49 -8.72 9.32
C SER A 104 -6.85 -7.40 9.75
N LYS A 105 -6.19 -7.34 10.91
CA LYS A 105 -5.59 -6.10 11.43
C LYS A 105 -4.26 -5.74 10.78
N ILE A 106 -3.34 -6.70 10.62
CA ILE A 106 -1.98 -6.40 10.12
C ILE A 106 -1.59 -7.16 8.85
N GLY A 107 -2.33 -8.20 8.49
CA GLY A 107 -2.05 -9.05 7.36
C GLY A 107 -2.38 -8.40 6.01
N TYR A 108 -2.59 -9.23 5.01
CA TYR A 108 -2.92 -8.77 3.66
C TYR A 108 -4.39 -8.38 3.57
N SER A 109 -4.75 -7.57 2.57
CA SER A 109 -6.16 -7.47 2.17
C SER A 109 -6.66 -8.85 1.73
N GLU A 110 -7.97 -9.11 1.73
CA GLU A 110 -8.48 -10.41 1.24
C GLU A 110 -8.07 -10.69 -0.21
N GLU A 111 -8.00 -9.64 -1.03
CA GLU A 111 -7.54 -9.75 -2.41
C GLU A 111 -6.05 -10.10 -2.49
N ASP A 112 -5.22 -9.40 -1.73
CA ASP A 112 -3.77 -9.62 -1.72
C ASP A 112 -3.41 -10.94 -1.04
N TRP A 113 -4.19 -11.35 -0.04
CA TRP A 113 -4.05 -12.64 0.62
C TRP A 113 -4.21 -13.77 -0.39
N ARG A 114 -5.20 -13.69 -1.30
CA ARG A 114 -5.34 -14.69 -2.38
C ARG A 114 -4.11 -14.77 -3.29
N LYS A 115 -3.41 -13.65 -3.51
CA LYS A 115 -2.20 -13.60 -4.35
C LYS A 115 -0.99 -14.25 -3.64
N VAL A 116 -0.89 -14.14 -2.32
CA VAL A 116 0.29 -14.62 -1.56
C VAL A 116 0.08 -15.91 -0.79
N ARG A 117 -1.16 -16.33 -0.55
CA ARG A 117 -1.51 -17.47 0.32
C ARG A 117 -0.69 -18.71 0.00
N ALA A 118 -0.67 -19.15 -1.24
CA ALA A 118 0.04 -20.36 -1.65
C ALA A 118 1.55 -20.30 -1.35
N LYS A 119 2.18 -19.13 -1.52
CA LYS A 119 3.60 -18.94 -1.21
C LYS A 119 3.84 -18.94 0.30
N VAL A 120 2.98 -18.26 1.05
CA VAL A 120 3.07 -18.17 2.52
C VAL A 120 2.84 -19.53 3.16
N GLU A 121 1.84 -20.29 2.72
CA GLU A 121 1.56 -21.65 3.20
C GLU A 121 2.74 -22.58 2.93
N ARG A 122 3.31 -22.56 1.72
CA ARG A 122 4.52 -23.34 1.40
C ARG A 122 5.71 -22.98 2.31
N GLN A 123 5.91 -21.70 2.63
CA GLN A 123 6.98 -21.28 3.54
C GLN A 123 6.73 -21.74 4.98
N MET A 124 5.48 -21.72 5.45
CA MET A 124 5.12 -22.23 6.77
C MET A 124 5.32 -23.75 6.87
N GLU A 125 5.03 -24.50 5.81
CA GLU A 125 5.29 -25.95 5.74
C GLU A 125 6.78 -26.25 5.82
N VAL A 126 7.61 -25.52 5.06
CA VAL A 126 9.08 -25.67 5.12
C VAL A 126 9.61 -25.37 6.52
N GLN A 127 9.20 -24.26 7.13
CA GLN A 127 9.64 -23.92 8.49
C GLN A 127 9.19 -24.93 9.54
N ARG A 128 7.97 -25.48 9.39
CA ARG A 128 7.48 -26.54 10.28
C ARG A 128 8.34 -27.80 10.16
N ALA A 129 8.63 -28.23 8.94
CA ALA A 129 9.48 -29.38 8.69
C ALA A 129 10.90 -29.17 9.23
N GLU A 130 11.46 -27.97 9.11
CA GLU A 130 12.77 -27.60 9.68
C GLU A 130 12.75 -27.67 11.22
N MET A 131 11.72 -27.12 11.87
CA MET A 131 11.58 -27.21 13.34
C MET A 131 11.39 -28.64 13.83
N GLU A 132 10.61 -29.46 13.11
CA GLU A 132 10.42 -30.89 13.45
C GLU A 132 11.73 -31.67 13.30
N ALA A 133 12.50 -31.41 12.24
CA ALA A 133 13.82 -32.01 12.04
C ALA A 133 14.81 -31.59 13.14
N GLU A 134 14.83 -30.31 13.53
CA GLU A 134 15.69 -29.82 14.62
C GLU A 134 15.31 -30.44 15.97
N ALA A 135 14.00 -30.53 16.26
CA ALA A 135 13.51 -31.18 17.47
C ALA A 135 13.96 -32.66 17.51
N HIS A 136 13.76 -33.40 16.42
CA HIS A 136 14.20 -34.80 16.34
C HIS A 136 15.72 -34.95 16.53
N ALA A 137 16.52 -34.03 15.97
CA ALA A 137 17.98 -34.04 16.14
C ALA A 137 18.46 -33.68 17.55
N ARG A 138 17.67 -32.95 18.35
CA ARG A 138 18.02 -32.62 19.75
C ARG A 138 17.75 -33.76 20.74
N PHE A 139 16.89 -34.70 20.39
CA PHE A 139 16.45 -35.79 21.28
C PHE A 139 17.05 -37.16 20.92
N HIS A 140 17.95 -37.22 19.94
CA HIS A 140 18.71 -38.42 19.52
C HIS A 140 20.21 -38.16 19.57
#